data_AF-A0A1R1XH80-F1
#
_entry.id   AF-A0A1R1XH80-F1
#
_cell.length_a   1.000
_cell.length_b   1.000
_cell.length_c   1.000
_cell.angle_alpha   90.00
_cell.angle_beta   90.00
_cell.angle_gamma   90.00
#
_symmetry.space_group_name_H-M   'P 1'
#
loop_
_entity.id
_entity.type
_entity.pdbx_description
1 polymer ?
#
loop_
_entity_poly.entity_id
_entity_poly.type
_entity_poly.pdbx_seq_one_letter_code
_entity_poly.pdbx_strand_id
1 'polypeptide(L)'
;LAEGTWESQMINDAHPSGVNTVSWAPIAAISALPGFSPSSLVKQIASGGCDNLVKVWTFKPETNDYELTHTLSGHTEWVRDVAFAPNIGLGCIYLASCSQDRNVLLWYQEINPNDSSVSTTWVQKPLSLQPFADVVWRVSWSLSGNILAVSCGNNQITLWKENMNGDWENITQIDEKGITNSLESSQKEAQ
;
A
#
# COMPACT_ATOMS: atom_id res chain seq x y z
N LEU A 1 -16.89 -29.32 1.29
CA LEU A 1 -17.68 -28.30 0.57
C LEU A 1 -19.12 -28.46 1.02
N ALA A 2 -19.41 -28.11 2.27
CA ALA A 2 -20.72 -28.28 2.88
C ALA A 2 -21.29 -26.90 3.14
N GLU A 3 -22.49 -26.67 2.58
CA GLU A 3 -23.43 -25.56 2.82
C GLU A 3 -22.87 -24.14 2.68
N GLY A 4 -23.39 -23.40 1.69
CA GLY A 4 -23.05 -22.02 1.37
C GLY A 4 -23.54 -21.00 2.41
N THR A 5 -23.28 -21.24 3.69
CA THR A 5 -23.49 -20.28 4.77
C THR A 5 -22.32 -19.31 4.78
N TRP A 6 -22.61 -18.03 4.51
CA TRP A 6 -21.64 -16.95 4.64
C TRP A 6 -21.52 -16.57 6.11
N GLU A 7 -20.33 -16.70 6.67
CA GLU A 7 -20.02 -16.15 7.99
C GLU A 7 -19.61 -14.68 7.82
N SER A 8 -20.31 -13.79 8.52
CA SER A 8 -20.00 -12.36 8.54
C SER A 8 -19.42 -11.98 9.88
N GLN A 9 -18.32 -11.24 9.85
CA GLN A 9 -17.66 -10.76 11.05
C GLN A 9 -17.36 -9.27 10.92
N MET A 10 -17.60 -8.53 11.99
CA MET A 10 -17.45 -7.08 12.03
C MET A 10 -16.30 -6.69 12.94
N ILE A 11 -15.42 -5.84 12.45
CA ILE A 11 -14.43 -5.13 13.26
C ILE A 11 -15.10 -3.86 13.77
N ASN A 12 -15.47 -3.86 15.04
CA ASN A 12 -16.12 -2.70 15.67
C ASN A 12 -15.09 -1.58 15.92
N ASP A 13 -15.53 -0.33 15.76
CA ASP A 13 -14.75 0.88 16.07
C ASP A 13 -13.34 0.93 15.44
N ALA A 14 -13.21 0.43 14.20
CA ALA A 14 -11.94 0.41 13.49
C ALA A 14 -11.29 1.81 13.42
N HIS A 15 -12.08 2.84 13.10
CA HIS A 15 -11.66 4.24 13.12
C HIS A 15 -12.78 5.11 13.73
N PRO A 16 -12.49 5.96 14.74
CA PRO A 16 -13.52 6.77 15.42
C PRO A 16 -14.28 7.73 14.51
N SER A 17 -13.60 8.23 13.47
CA SER A 17 -14.15 9.22 12.52
C SER A 17 -14.70 8.58 11.23
N GLY A 18 -14.75 7.24 11.17
CA GLY A 18 -15.16 6.49 9.99
C GLY A 18 -13.99 6.01 9.12
N VAL A 19 -14.28 4.99 8.29
CA VAL A 19 -13.33 4.30 7.42
C VAL A 19 -13.61 4.68 5.97
N ASN A 20 -12.59 5.15 5.26
CA ASN A 20 -12.70 5.54 3.84
C ASN A 20 -12.32 4.41 2.88
N THR A 21 -11.41 3.54 3.29
CA THR A 21 -10.79 2.55 2.42
C THR A 21 -10.34 1.33 3.22
N VAL A 22 -10.29 0.19 2.53
CA VAL A 22 -9.76 -1.07 3.02
C VAL A 22 -8.99 -1.77 1.89
N SER A 23 -7.87 -2.39 2.23
CA SER A 23 -7.09 -3.23 1.31
C SER A 23 -6.71 -4.53 1.97
N TRP A 24 -6.89 -5.61 1.22
CA TRP A 24 -6.33 -6.91 1.59
C TRP A 24 -4.82 -6.88 1.41
N ALA A 25 -4.09 -7.38 2.40
CA ALA A 25 -2.71 -7.75 2.15
C ALA A 25 -2.71 -8.93 1.17
N PRO A 26 -1.76 -8.99 0.23
CA PRO A 26 -1.54 -10.24 -0.47
C PRO A 26 -1.34 -11.33 0.58
N ILE A 27 -1.91 -12.51 0.34
CA ILE A 27 -1.51 -13.68 1.10
C ILE A 27 -0.03 -13.81 0.80
N ALA A 28 0.81 -13.38 1.74
CA ALA A 28 2.24 -13.42 1.54
C ALA A 28 2.53 -14.86 1.16
N ALA A 29 3.09 -15.04 -0.04
CA ALA A 29 3.69 -16.30 -0.42
C ALA A 29 4.98 -16.46 0.36
N ILE A 30 4.90 -16.38 1.69
CA ILE A 30 5.80 -17.10 2.54
C ILE A 30 5.71 -18.61 2.19
N SER A 31 4.59 -19.06 1.58
CA SER A 31 4.39 -20.42 1.03
C SER A 31 5.31 -20.81 -0.14
N ALA A 32 6.04 -19.89 -0.76
CA ALA A 32 7.00 -20.21 -1.81
C ALA A 32 8.42 -20.47 -1.27
N LEU A 33 8.65 -20.21 0.03
CA LEU A 33 9.94 -20.48 0.67
C LEU A 33 9.98 -21.93 1.17
N PRO A 34 11.09 -22.66 0.94
CA PRO A 34 11.25 -24.01 1.48
C PRO A 34 11.26 -23.96 3.02
N GLY A 35 10.31 -24.67 3.65
CA GLY A 35 10.15 -24.73 5.11
C GLY A 35 8.86 -24.11 5.65
N PHE A 36 8.01 -23.54 4.81
CA PHE A 36 6.77 -22.91 5.25
C PHE A 36 5.65 -23.92 5.58
N SER A 37 5.10 -23.82 6.78
CA SER A 37 3.88 -24.55 7.17
C SER A 37 2.64 -23.74 6.78
N PRO A 38 1.57 -24.35 6.24
CA PRO A 38 0.30 -23.66 5.99
C PRO A 38 -0.34 -23.07 7.26
N SER A 39 0.15 -23.41 8.46
CA SER A 39 -0.29 -22.83 9.73
C SER A 39 0.18 -21.38 9.97
N SER A 40 1.13 -20.86 9.19
CA SER A 40 1.62 -19.47 9.29
C SER A 40 1.01 -18.53 8.25
N LEU A 41 -0.11 -18.91 7.61
CA LEU A 41 -0.90 -18.04 6.74
C LEU A 41 -1.49 -16.88 7.56
N VAL A 42 -0.79 -15.76 7.60
CA VAL A 42 -1.23 -14.55 8.28
C VAL A 42 -2.15 -13.79 7.32
N LYS A 43 -3.45 -13.74 7.62
CA LYS A 43 -4.39 -12.88 6.88
C LYS A 43 -4.30 -11.48 7.46
N GLN A 44 -3.96 -10.50 6.63
CA GLN A 44 -3.91 -9.11 7.06
C GLN A 44 -4.76 -8.23 6.17
N ILE A 45 -5.30 -7.18 6.76
CA ILE A 45 -5.99 -6.11 6.05
C ILE A 45 -5.48 -4.77 6.57
N ALA A 46 -5.51 -3.75 5.72
CA ALA A 46 -5.23 -2.39 6.11
C ALA A 46 -6.50 -1.56 5.91
N SER A 47 -6.70 -0.60 6.80
CA SER A 47 -7.79 0.36 6.72
C SER A 47 -7.25 1.77 6.84
N GLY A 48 -7.82 2.70 6.07
CA GLY A 48 -7.54 4.13 6.16
C GLY A 48 -8.77 4.88 6.64
N GLY A 49 -8.60 5.74 7.65
CA GLY A 49 -9.70 6.47 8.28
C GLY A 49 -9.66 7.99 8.12
N CYS A 50 -10.77 8.61 8.50
CA CYS A 50 -10.88 10.07 8.67
C CYS A 50 -10.19 10.57 9.97
N ASP A 51 -9.56 9.67 10.72
CA ASP A 51 -8.72 9.98 11.89
C ASP A 51 -7.25 10.21 11.49
N ASN A 52 -6.95 10.27 10.19
CA ASN A 52 -5.62 10.47 9.61
C ASN A 52 -4.66 9.28 9.83
N LEU A 53 -5.20 8.14 10.28
CA LEU A 53 -4.42 6.95 10.57
C LEU A 53 -4.64 5.88 9.50
N VAL A 54 -3.59 5.10 9.28
CA VAL A 54 -3.68 3.82 8.60
C VAL A 54 -3.49 2.74 9.65
N LYS A 55 -4.42 1.79 9.74
CA LYS A 55 -4.36 0.68 10.70
C LYS A 55 -4.21 -0.63 9.97
N VAL A 56 -3.37 -1.51 10.49
CA VAL A 56 -3.16 -2.86 9.98
C VAL A 56 -3.71 -3.86 10.97
N TRP A 57 -4.58 -4.74 10.49
CA TRP A 57 -5.29 -5.74 11.28
C TRP A 57 -4.84 -7.13 10.84
N THR A 58 -4.56 -7.98 11.81
CA THR A 58 -4.16 -9.37 11.56
C THR A 58 -5.23 -10.30 12.10
N PHE A 59 -5.66 -11.25 11.27
CA PHE A 59 -6.56 -12.30 11.68
C PHE A 59 -5.86 -13.28 12.62
N LYS A 60 -6.44 -13.49 13.79
CA LYS A 60 -6.00 -14.44 14.80
C LYS A 60 -6.94 -15.65 14.79
N PRO A 61 -6.46 -16.83 14.38
CA PRO A 61 -7.28 -18.05 14.40
C PRO A 61 -7.76 -18.43 15.81
N GLU A 62 -7.03 -18.05 16.85
CA GLU A 62 -7.34 -18.36 18.26
C GLU A 62 -8.58 -17.63 18.76
N THR A 63 -8.71 -16.35 18.44
CA THR A 63 -9.86 -15.51 18.81
C THR A 63 -10.92 -15.50 17.70
N ASN A 64 -10.60 -16.10 16.55
CA ASN A 64 -11.35 -15.98 15.31
C ASN A 64 -11.62 -14.51 14.95
N ASP A 65 -10.70 -13.59 15.29
CA ASP A 65 -10.91 -12.15 15.11
C ASP A 65 -9.73 -11.40 14.49
N TYR A 66 -10.05 -10.26 13.86
CA TYR A 66 -9.06 -9.33 13.35
C TYR A 66 -8.63 -8.38 14.47
N GLU A 67 -7.38 -8.53 14.89
CA GLU A 67 -6.81 -7.70 15.95
C GLU A 67 -5.92 -6.61 15.36
N LEU A 68 -6.02 -5.40 15.92
CA LEU A 68 -5.17 -4.28 15.55
C LEU A 68 -3.72 -4.63 15.89
N THR A 69 -2.88 -4.75 14.85
CA THR A 69 -1.47 -5.11 15.02
C THR A 69 -0.58 -3.88 14.92
N HIS A 70 -0.88 -2.97 13.99
CA HIS A 70 -0.10 -1.76 13.80
C HIS A 70 -0.97 -0.54 13.56
N THR A 71 -0.54 0.60 14.10
CA THR A 71 -1.09 1.92 13.80
C THR A 71 0.00 2.73 13.13
N LEU A 72 -0.22 3.13 11.89
CA LEU A 72 0.68 3.90 11.06
C LEU A 72 0.21 5.36 11.08
N SER A 73 0.96 6.19 11.81
CA SER A 73 0.74 7.63 11.90
C SER A 73 1.75 8.36 11.02
N GLY A 74 1.26 9.20 10.11
CA GLY A 74 2.13 9.99 9.23
C GLY A 74 1.38 11.00 8.38
N HIS A 75 0.10 10.72 8.07
CA HIS A 75 -0.77 11.67 7.39
C HIS A 75 -1.27 12.75 8.35
N THR A 76 -1.43 13.97 7.85
CA THR A 76 -1.96 15.10 8.63
C THR A 76 -3.45 15.35 8.39
N GLU A 77 -4.03 14.71 7.39
CA GLU A 77 -5.43 14.82 6.98
C GLU A 77 -6.02 13.45 6.62
N TRP A 78 -7.31 13.41 6.30
CA TRP A 78 -8.05 12.18 6.06
C TRP A 78 -7.38 11.29 5.03
N VAL A 79 -7.18 10.02 5.39
CA VAL A 79 -6.66 9.01 4.47
C VAL A 79 -7.75 8.69 3.47
N ARG A 80 -7.45 8.86 2.19
CA ARG A 80 -8.41 8.68 1.08
C ARG A 80 -8.38 7.28 0.53
N ASP A 81 -7.20 6.69 0.44
CA ASP A 81 -7.03 5.35 -0.07
C ASP A 81 -5.79 4.67 0.50
N VAL A 82 -5.83 3.34 0.54
CA VAL A 82 -4.75 2.48 1.02
C VAL A 82 -4.71 1.27 0.11
N ALA A 83 -3.53 0.87 -0.36
CA ALA A 83 -3.36 -0.27 -1.24
C ALA A 83 -2.11 -1.06 -0.89
N PHE A 84 -2.26 -2.36 -0.63
CA PHE A 84 -1.12 -3.27 -0.53
C PHE A 84 -0.57 -3.61 -1.91
N ALA A 85 0.75 -3.66 -2.03
CA ALA A 85 1.39 -4.18 -3.24
C ALA A 85 1.27 -5.71 -3.26
N PRO A 86 0.98 -6.33 -4.42
CA PRO A 86 1.03 -7.78 -4.59
C PRO A 86 2.48 -8.27 -4.81
N ASN A 87 3.42 -7.79 -3.99
CA ASN A 87 4.85 -8.08 -4.13
C ASN A 87 5.21 -9.47 -3.57
N ILE A 88 4.66 -10.49 -4.23
CA ILE A 88 4.83 -11.90 -3.94
C ILE A 88 6.30 -12.28 -4.21
N GLY A 89 7.01 -12.76 -3.18
CA GLY A 89 8.37 -13.30 -3.30
C GLY A 89 9.51 -12.29 -3.11
N LEU A 90 9.21 -11.02 -2.82
CA LEU A 90 10.20 -10.05 -2.38
C LEU A 90 10.35 -10.09 -0.85
N GLY A 91 11.55 -9.80 -0.34
CA GLY A 91 11.86 -9.75 1.10
C GLY A 91 11.24 -8.54 1.83
N CYS A 92 10.19 -7.93 1.28
CA CYS A 92 9.50 -6.80 1.87
C CYS A 92 8.02 -6.81 1.47
N ILE A 93 7.16 -6.21 2.29
CA ILE A 93 5.75 -5.93 2.01
C ILE A 93 5.63 -4.43 1.79
N TYR A 94 5.02 -3.99 0.69
CA TYR A 94 4.72 -2.59 0.46
C TYR A 94 3.24 -2.29 0.68
N LEU A 95 2.97 -1.13 1.27
CA LEU A 95 1.66 -0.53 1.46
C LEU A 95 1.75 0.92 1.01
N ALA A 96 0.88 1.35 0.12
CA ALA A 96 0.74 2.75 -0.25
C ALA A 96 -0.49 3.33 0.44
N SER A 97 -0.38 4.55 0.94
CA SER A 97 -1.53 5.32 1.43
C SER A 97 -1.50 6.73 0.86
N CYS A 98 -2.67 7.25 0.53
CA CYS A 98 -2.82 8.63 0.11
C CYS A 98 -3.81 9.38 0.99
N SER A 99 -3.60 10.70 1.10
CA SER A 99 -4.41 11.56 1.95
C SER A 99 -4.75 12.88 1.25
N GLN A 100 -5.72 13.55 1.85
CA GLN A 100 -6.08 14.94 1.55
C GLN A 100 -4.97 15.95 1.89
N ASP A 101 -3.93 15.53 2.63
CA ASP A 101 -2.71 16.32 2.86
C ASP A 101 -1.84 16.52 1.61
N ARG A 102 -2.28 15.94 0.47
CA ARG A 102 -1.60 15.94 -0.83
C ARG A 102 -0.31 15.13 -0.84
N ASN A 103 -0.12 14.23 0.12
CA ASN A 103 1.02 13.33 0.17
C ASN A 103 0.59 11.89 -0.09
N VAL A 104 1.49 11.15 -0.70
CA VAL A 104 1.43 9.68 -0.75
C VAL A 104 2.56 9.16 0.11
N LEU A 105 2.22 8.34 1.09
CA LEU A 105 3.17 7.67 1.95
C LEU A 105 3.26 6.20 1.52
N LEU A 106 4.50 5.74 1.40
CA LEU A 106 4.83 4.34 1.25
C LEU A 106 5.27 3.80 2.59
N TRP A 107 4.70 2.68 2.96
CA TRP A 107 5.07 1.93 4.14
C TRP A 107 5.64 0.61 3.67
N TYR A 108 6.78 0.24 4.22
CA TYR A 108 7.36 -1.06 3.93
C TYR A 108 7.79 -1.77 5.20
N GLN A 109 7.71 -3.09 5.13
CA GLN A 109 8.03 -3.99 6.22
C GLN A 109 8.92 -5.09 5.68
N GLU A 110 10.11 -5.25 6.23
CA GLU A 110 11.05 -6.28 5.78
C GLU A 110 10.60 -7.66 6.26
N ILE A 111 10.69 -8.66 5.38
CA ILE A 111 10.45 -10.07 5.68
C ILE A 111 11.82 -10.72 5.80
N ASN A 112 12.15 -11.23 7.00
CA ASN A 112 13.40 -11.94 7.20
C ASN A 112 13.35 -13.28 6.44
N PRO A 113 14.22 -13.50 5.43
CA PRO A 113 14.17 -14.72 4.63
C PRO A 113 14.55 -15.98 5.43
N ASN A 114 15.28 -15.83 6.53
CA ASN A 114 15.79 -16.95 7.32
C ASN A 114 14.77 -17.51 8.32
N ASP A 115 13.95 -16.64 8.90
CA ASP A 115 12.99 -17.00 9.96
C ASP A 115 11.54 -16.89 9.46
N SER A 116 11.34 -16.44 8.21
CA SER A 116 10.03 -16.14 7.64
C SER A 116 9.20 -15.19 8.52
N SER A 117 9.86 -14.50 9.45
CA SER A 117 9.26 -13.55 10.37
C SER A 117 9.22 -12.18 9.70
N VAL A 118 8.04 -11.57 9.75
CA VAL A 118 7.83 -10.22 9.28
C VAL A 118 8.33 -9.28 10.38
N SER A 119 9.22 -8.35 10.03
CA SER A 119 9.74 -7.33 10.95
C SER A 119 8.59 -6.60 11.62
N THR A 120 8.58 -6.41 12.93
CA THR A 120 7.45 -5.77 13.63
C THR A 120 7.33 -4.26 13.37
N THR A 121 8.32 -3.66 12.72
CA THR A 121 8.38 -2.22 12.49
C THR A 121 8.07 -1.89 11.03
N TRP A 122 7.12 -0.98 10.85
CA TRP A 122 6.85 -0.36 9.55
C TRP A 122 7.75 0.84 9.35
N VAL A 123 8.42 0.88 8.20
CA VAL A 123 9.21 2.05 7.79
C VAL A 123 8.37 2.92 6.88
N GLN A 124 8.33 4.21 7.19
CA GLN A 124 7.62 5.22 6.41
C GLN A 124 8.57 5.92 5.45
N LYS A 125 8.20 6.01 4.18
CA LYS A 125 8.89 6.78 3.16
C LYS A 125 7.87 7.62 2.36
N PRO A 126 8.05 8.95 2.24
CA PRO A 126 7.22 9.73 1.33
C PRO A 126 7.53 9.35 -0.13
N LEU A 127 6.49 9.24 -0.96
CA LEU A 127 6.64 8.92 -2.39
C LEU A 127 7.38 10.03 -3.14
N SER A 128 7.12 11.29 -2.78
CA SER A 128 7.71 12.47 -3.38
C SER A 128 8.26 13.40 -2.30
N LEU A 129 9.33 14.13 -2.63
CA LEU A 129 9.93 15.13 -1.74
C LEU A 129 9.03 16.36 -1.55
N GLN A 130 8.15 16.63 -2.51
CA GLN A 130 7.18 17.72 -2.46
C GLN A 130 5.75 17.16 -2.50
N PRO A 131 4.80 17.81 -1.82
CA PRO A 131 3.39 17.44 -1.91
C PRO A 131 2.89 17.58 -3.34
N PHE A 132 1.92 16.74 -3.70
CA PHE A 132 1.21 16.83 -4.97
C PHE A 132 0.47 18.17 -5.08
N ALA A 133 0.18 18.58 -6.32
CA ALA A 133 -0.49 19.85 -6.61
C ALA A 133 -1.90 19.94 -6.00
N ASP A 134 -2.56 18.80 -5.84
CA ASP A 134 -3.91 18.69 -5.30
C ASP A 134 -4.09 17.38 -4.51
N VAL A 135 -5.28 17.18 -3.94
CA VAL A 135 -5.68 15.99 -3.19
C VAL A 135 -5.45 14.72 -4.01
N VAL A 136 -4.89 13.71 -3.37
CA VAL A 136 -4.73 12.39 -3.99
C VAL A 136 -5.92 11.52 -3.58
N TRP A 137 -6.64 10.99 -4.57
CA TRP A 137 -7.91 10.29 -4.33
C TRP A 137 -7.76 8.79 -4.23
N ARG A 138 -6.94 8.19 -5.10
CA ARG A 138 -6.72 6.74 -5.17
C ARG A 138 -5.27 6.41 -5.45
N VAL A 139 -4.85 5.29 -4.88
CA VAL A 139 -3.56 4.65 -5.14
C VAL A 139 -3.80 3.21 -5.55
N SER A 140 -3.14 2.75 -6.61
CA SER A 140 -3.29 1.38 -7.09
C SER A 140 -1.96 0.81 -7.52
N TRP A 141 -1.64 -0.37 -6.99
CA TRP A 141 -0.47 -1.12 -7.40
C TRP A 141 -0.72 -1.88 -8.70
N SER A 142 0.31 -1.97 -9.54
CA SER A 142 0.37 -2.95 -10.61
C SER A 142 0.36 -4.37 -10.03
N LEU A 143 -0.16 -5.34 -10.79
CA LEU A 143 -0.15 -6.76 -10.42
C LEU A 143 1.27 -7.32 -10.23
N SER A 144 2.27 -6.70 -10.87
CA SER A 144 3.68 -6.99 -10.68
C SER A 144 4.29 -6.39 -9.41
N GLY A 145 3.56 -5.52 -8.70
CA GLY A 145 3.99 -4.90 -7.43
C GLY A 145 5.10 -3.86 -7.55
N ASN A 146 5.53 -3.49 -8.76
CA ASN A 146 6.67 -2.59 -9.00
C ASN A 146 6.30 -1.20 -9.51
N ILE A 147 5.04 -0.98 -9.90
CA ILE A 147 4.54 0.31 -10.40
C ILE A 147 3.35 0.71 -9.54
N LEU A 148 3.35 1.96 -9.10
CA LEU A 148 2.25 2.58 -8.37
C LEU A 148 1.57 3.61 -9.27
N ALA A 149 0.26 3.46 -9.48
CA ALA A 149 -0.59 4.46 -10.09
C ALA A 149 -1.19 5.35 -9.01
N VAL A 150 -1.08 6.66 -9.19
CA VAL A 150 -1.58 7.68 -8.27
C VAL A 150 -2.52 8.60 -9.03
N SER A 151 -3.75 8.72 -8.55
CA SER A 151 -4.76 9.63 -9.11
C SER A 151 -4.84 10.92 -8.31
N CYS A 152 -4.58 12.04 -8.97
CA CYS A 152 -4.54 13.36 -8.36
C CYS A 152 -5.77 14.19 -8.77
N GLY A 153 -6.20 15.11 -7.91
CA GLY A 153 -7.34 16.00 -8.13
C GLY A 153 -7.16 17.00 -9.27
N ASN A 154 -5.92 17.17 -9.77
CA ASN A 154 -5.59 18.01 -10.92
C ASN A 154 -5.90 17.35 -12.29
N ASN A 155 -6.80 16.36 -12.32
CA ASN A 155 -7.17 15.56 -13.49
C ASN A 155 -6.00 14.76 -14.13
N GLN A 156 -4.91 14.53 -13.39
CA GLN A 156 -3.77 13.76 -13.89
C GLN A 156 -3.63 12.43 -13.14
N ILE A 157 -3.20 11.41 -13.89
CA ILE A 157 -2.72 10.15 -13.32
C ILE A 157 -1.20 10.13 -13.47
N THR A 158 -0.53 9.86 -12.36
CA THR A 158 0.93 9.73 -12.33
C THR A 158 1.31 8.29 -12.04
N LEU A 159 2.30 7.78 -12.76
CA LEU A 159 2.87 6.47 -12.49
C LEU A 159 4.24 6.62 -11.85
N TRP A 160 4.49 5.80 -10.84
CA TRP A 160 5.72 5.83 -10.05
C TRP A 160 6.38 4.46 -10.03
N LYS A 161 7.70 4.45 -10.06
CA LYS A 161 8.52 3.24 -9.99
C LYS A 161 9.73 3.47 -9.08
N GLU A 162 10.10 2.44 -8.33
CA GLU A 162 11.30 2.44 -7.51
C GLU A 162 12.57 2.24 -8.36
N ASN A 163 13.57 3.07 -8.12
CA ASN A 163 14.91 2.97 -8.69
C ASN A 163 15.83 2.08 -7.86
N MET A 164 17.01 1.77 -8.41
CA MET A 164 18.03 0.96 -7.72
C MET A 164 18.50 1.55 -6.38
N ASN A 165 18.33 2.86 -6.19
CA ASN A 165 18.67 3.56 -4.96
C ASN A 165 17.54 3.48 -3.89
N GLY A 166 16.42 2.85 -4.23
CA GLY A 166 15.22 2.79 -3.40
C GLY A 166 14.33 4.03 -3.51
N ASP A 167 14.71 5.02 -4.32
CA ASP A 167 13.92 6.25 -4.53
C ASP A 167 12.84 6.05 -5.59
N TRP A 168 11.72 6.73 -5.41
CA TRP A 168 10.57 6.62 -6.28
C TRP A 168 10.57 7.75 -7.29
N GLU A 169 10.52 7.40 -8.57
CA GLU A 169 10.51 8.35 -9.67
C GLU A 169 9.22 8.26 -10.46
N ASN A 170 8.77 9.42 -10.94
CA ASN A 170 7.62 9.52 -11.81
C ASN A 170 8.02 9.12 -13.23
N ILE A 171 7.43 8.04 -13.73
CA ILE A 171 7.77 7.49 -15.06
C ILE A 171 6.88 8.04 -16.18
N THR A 172 5.68 8.52 -15.87
CA THR A 172 4.74 9.10 -16.86
C THR A 172 3.72 10.02 -16.21
N GLN A 173 3.35 11.09 -16.92
CA GLN A 173 2.11 11.83 -16.70
C GLN A 173 1.14 11.46 -17.82
N ILE A 174 -0.05 10.98 -17.44
CA ILE A 174 -1.14 10.75 -18.38
C ILE A 174 -2.05 11.99 -18.33
N ASP A 175 -2.00 12.79 -19.39
CA ASP A 175 -2.91 13.94 -19.65
C ASP A 175 -4.08 13.45 -20.53
N GLU A 176 -5.19 14.20 -20.57
CA GLU A 176 -6.32 13.99 -21.51
C GLU A 176 -5.86 13.91 -22.98
N LYS A 177 -4.65 14.40 -23.30
CA LYS A 177 -4.01 14.33 -24.62
C LYS A 177 -3.13 13.11 -24.87
N GLY A 178 -2.97 12.20 -23.90
CA GLY A 178 -2.17 10.97 -24.01
C GLY A 178 -1.00 10.87 -23.03
N ILE A 179 -0.17 9.83 -23.22
CA ILE A 179 1.01 9.55 -22.38
C ILE A 179 2.13 10.51 -22.78
N THR A 180 2.58 11.38 -21.86
CA THR A 180 3.83 12.13 -22.02
C THR A 180 4.91 11.46 -21.17
N ASN A 181 5.92 10.90 -21.83
CA ASN A 181 7.11 10.37 -21.15
C ASN A 181 8.00 11.55 -20.75
N SER A 182 8.18 11.77 -19.44
CA SER A 182 9.11 12.77 -18.89
C SER A 182 10.59 12.45 -19.16
N LEU A 183 10.90 11.20 -19.54
CA LEU A 183 12.26 10.71 -19.79
C LEU A 183 12.85 11.17 -21.14
N GLU A 184 12.03 11.61 -22.11
CA GLU A 184 12.55 12.07 -23.43
C GLU A 184 12.96 13.55 -23.44
N SER A 185 12.52 14.36 -22.47
CA SER A 185 12.86 15.79 -22.43
C SER A 185 14.34 16.06 -22.06
N SER A 186 15.02 15.13 -21.40
CA SER A 186 16.41 15.34 -20.98
C SER A 186 17.46 15.07 -22.07
N GLN A 187 17.09 14.47 -23.22
CA GLN A 187 18.02 14.20 -24.33
C GLN A 187 17.96 15.23 -25.46
N LYS A 188 16.99 16.15 -25.47
CA LYS A 188 16.84 17.15 -26.54
C LYS A 188 17.47 18.53 -26.25
N GLU A 189 17.99 18.76 -25.05
CA GLU A 189 18.67 20.03 -24.71
C GLU A 189 20.21 19.97 -24.84
N ALA A 190 20.76 18.88 -25.38
CA ALA A 190 22.21 18.70 -25.58
C ALA A 190 22.65 18.66 -27.05
N GLN A 191 22.00 19.45 -27.94
CA GLN A 191 22.49 19.72 -29.31
C GLN A 191 22.58 21.21 -29.59
#